data_AF-A0A948P1N9-F1
#
_entry.id   AF-A0A948P1N9-F1
#
_cell.length_a   1.000
_cell.length_b   1.000
_cell.length_c   1.000
_cell.angle_alpha   90.00
_cell.angle_beta   90.00
_cell.angle_gamma   90.00
#
_symmetry.space_group_name_H-M   'P 1'
#
loop_
_entity.id
_entity.type
_entity.pdbx_description
1 polymer ?
#
loop_
_entity_poly.entity_id
_entity_poly.type
_entity_poly.pdbx_seq_one_letter_code
_entity_poly.pdbx_strand_id
1 'polypeptide(L)'
;SCLICKKPLSDHRAMYCLRHRPITEETKIKIGLANSISQIGKKHSEETRKKMKEAHIGFNAGEKHYRWNPDREAVRRDLRNDPVYKQWSREVKMRDGWKCKINNQDCKGKVIAHHILPWRDFPELRYQVNNGITLCLAHHPKKRAEEKRLIPTFMELVPVLNLSTCQS
;
A
#
# COMPACT_ATOMS: atom_id res chain seq x y z
N SER A 1 2.02 -17.11 -52.25
CA SER A 1 2.77 -16.08 -51.50
C SER A 1 2.12 -15.84 -50.15
N CYS A 2 2.87 -15.33 -49.15
CA CYS A 2 2.34 -15.02 -47.81
C CYS A 2 1.23 -13.98 -47.91
N LEU A 3 0.06 -14.23 -47.30
CA LEU A 3 -1.07 -13.31 -47.36
C LEU A 3 -0.82 -11.98 -46.63
N ILE A 4 0.14 -11.96 -45.69
CA ILE A 4 0.49 -10.81 -44.84
C ILE A 4 1.59 -9.95 -45.49
N CYS A 5 2.72 -10.55 -45.89
CA CYS A 5 3.86 -9.80 -46.46
C CYS A 5 4.00 -9.92 -47.98
N LYS A 6 3.08 -10.63 -48.65
CA LYS A 6 2.99 -10.85 -50.12
C LYS A 6 4.21 -11.51 -50.79
N LYS A 7 5.21 -11.90 -50.01
CA LYS A 7 6.42 -12.60 -50.49
C LYS A 7 6.18 -14.08 -50.85
N PRO A 8 6.98 -14.69 -51.73
CA PRO A 8 6.88 -16.13 -52.02
C PRO A 8 7.18 -16.96 -50.76
N LEU A 9 6.57 -18.15 -50.65
CA LEU A 9 6.70 -19.00 -49.45
C LEU A 9 8.10 -19.62 -49.27
N SER A 10 8.95 -19.52 -50.29
CA SER A 10 10.38 -19.84 -50.23
C SER A 10 11.21 -18.76 -49.51
N ASP A 11 10.66 -17.56 -49.29
CA ASP A 11 11.34 -16.48 -48.55
C ASP A 11 11.20 -16.74 -47.03
N HIS A 12 12.33 -16.78 -46.31
CA HIS A 12 12.37 -17.00 -44.86
C HIS A 12 11.46 -16.03 -44.07
N ARG A 13 11.27 -14.80 -44.56
CA ARG A 13 10.39 -13.79 -43.96
C ARG A 13 8.91 -14.14 -44.16
N ALA A 14 8.54 -14.78 -45.26
CA ALA A 14 7.20 -15.33 -45.47
C ALA A 14 6.90 -16.46 -44.46
N MET A 15 7.88 -17.33 -44.20
CA MET A 15 7.77 -18.40 -43.19
C MET A 15 7.64 -17.83 -41.77
N TYR A 16 8.39 -16.78 -41.42
CA TYR A 16 8.28 -16.09 -40.13
C TYR A 16 6.91 -15.43 -39.92
N CYS A 17 6.35 -14.78 -40.93
CA CYS A 17 5.01 -14.18 -40.89
C CYS A 17 3.89 -15.21 -40.66
N LEU A 18 4.05 -16.44 -41.14
CA LEU A 18 3.09 -17.52 -40.89
C LEU A 18 3.15 -18.02 -39.44
N ARG A 19 4.35 -18.09 -38.84
CA ARG A 19 4.53 -18.49 -37.43
C ARG A 19 4.06 -17.43 -36.44
N HIS A 20 4.14 -16.15 -36.78
CA HIS A 20 3.77 -15.04 -35.90
C HIS A 20 2.49 -14.34 -36.35
N ARG A 21 1.61 -15.09 -37.01
CA ARG A 21 0.32 -14.54 -37.44
C ARG A 21 -0.49 -14.10 -36.22
N PRO A 22 -1.04 -12.87 -36.21
CA PRO A 22 -1.93 -12.44 -35.15
C PRO A 22 -3.08 -13.42 -35.00
N ILE A 23 -3.29 -13.90 -33.77
CA ILE A 23 -4.38 -14.80 -33.43
C ILE A 23 -5.70 -14.05 -33.61
N THR A 24 -6.70 -14.68 -34.23
CA THR A 24 -8.02 -14.08 -34.41
C THR A 24 -8.71 -13.90 -33.05
N GLU A 25 -9.60 -12.91 -32.95
CA GLU A 25 -10.30 -12.64 -31.70
C GLU A 25 -11.16 -13.82 -31.24
N GLU A 26 -11.77 -14.53 -32.19
CA GLU A 26 -12.51 -15.76 -31.94
C GLU A 26 -11.63 -16.87 -31.34
N THR A 27 -10.41 -17.05 -31.86
CA THR A 27 -9.46 -18.04 -31.32
C THR A 27 -9.00 -17.64 -29.92
N LYS A 28 -8.76 -16.35 -29.66
CA LYS A 28 -8.43 -15.88 -28.30
C LYS A 28 -9.54 -16.17 -27.30
N ILE A 29 -10.80 -15.94 -27.68
CA ILE A 29 -11.99 -16.23 -26.86
C ILE A 29 -12.06 -17.73 -26.56
N LYS A 30 -11.89 -18.60 -27.56
CA LYS A 30 -11.90 -20.06 -27.38
C LYS A 30 -10.80 -20.53 -26.42
N ILE A 31 -9.58 -20.00 -26.55
CA ILE A 31 -8.46 -20.31 -25.64
C ILE A 31 -8.78 -19.84 -24.21
N GLY A 32 -9.33 -18.62 -24.06
CA GLY A 32 -9.72 -18.07 -22.76
C GLY A 32 -10.79 -18.91 -22.06
N LEU A 33 -11.84 -19.33 -22.79
CA LEU A 33 -12.89 -20.20 -22.28
C LEU A 33 -12.35 -21.57 -21.84
N ALA A 34 -11.51 -22.21 -22.66
CA ALA A 34 -10.92 -23.51 -22.32
C ALA A 34 -10.00 -23.45 -21.09
N ASN A 35 -9.21 -22.37 -20.95
CA ASN A 35 -8.35 -22.15 -19.79
C ASN A 35 -9.16 -21.85 -18.52
N SER A 36 -10.25 -21.07 -18.65
CA SER A 36 -11.17 -20.78 -17.56
C SER A 36 -11.81 -22.07 -17.00
N ILE A 37 -12.35 -22.93 -17.88
CA ILE A 37 -12.99 -24.19 -17.49
C ILE A 37 -12.00 -25.15 -16.81
N SER A 38 -10.76 -25.23 -17.31
CA SER A 38 -9.79 -26.21 -16.83
C SER A 38 -9.04 -25.80 -15.55
N GLN A 39 -9.04 -24.52 -15.18
CA GLN A 39 -8.24 -23.99 -14.06
C GLN A 39 -9.08 -23.42 -12.90
N ILE A 40 -10.36 -23.11 -13.11
CA ILE A 40 -11.22 -22.60 -12.03
C ILE A 40 -11.31 -23.62 -10.87
N GLY A 41 -11.07 -23.15 -9.65
CA GLY A 41 -11.22 -23.93 -8.42
C GLY A 41 -10.08 -24.90 -8.10
N LYS A 42 -9.13 -25.13 -9.01
CA LYS A 42 -7.97 -25.98 -8.75
C LYS A 42 -6.98 -25.27 -7.82
N LYS A 43 -6.76 -25.83 -6.64
CA LYS A 43 -5.69 -25.40 -5.74
C LYS A 43 -4.43 -26.19 -6.06
N HIS A 44 -3.27 -25.53 -6.00
CA HIS A 44 -1.99 -26.23 -6.08
C HIS A 44 -1.87 -27.24 -4.93
N SER A 45 -1.18 -28.36 -5.19
CA SER A 45 -0.83 -29.31 -4.13
C SER A 45 0.02 -28.62 -3.07
N GLU A 46 -0.02 -29.12 -1.84
CA GLU A 46 0.78 -28.57 -0.75
C GLU A 46 2.28 -28.60 -1.07
N GLU A 47 2.74 -29.67 -1.72
CA GLU A 47 4.11 -29.83 -2.19
C GLU A 47 4.48 -28.74 -3.21
N THR A 48 3.62 -28.50 -4.21
CA THR A 48 3.86 -27.46 -5.22
C THR A 48 3.92 -26.08 -4.57
N ARG A 49 2.99 -25.79 -3.65
CA ARG A 49 2.97 -24.54 -2.90
C ARG A 49 4.23 -24.36 -2.06
N LYS A 50 4.75 -25.44 -1.47
CA LYS A 50 6.02 -25.44 -0.71
C LYS A 50 7.21 -25.12 -1.61
N LYS A 51 7.36 -25.81 -2.76
CA LYS A 51 8.43 -25.55 -3.74
C LYS A 51 8.41 -24.12 -4.26
N MET A 52 7.22 -23.61 -4.59
CA MET A 52 7.05 -22.22 -4.99
C MET A 52 7.48 -21.26 -3.88
N LYS A 53 7.06 -21.48 -2.64
CA LYS A 53 7.47 -20.65 -1.49
C LYS A 53 8.99 -20.69 -1.32
N GLU A 54 9.61 -21.86 -1.35
CA GLU A 54 11.06 -22.03 -1.20
C GLU A 54 11.85 -21.27 -2.27
N ALA A 55 11.42 -21.35 -3.53
CA ALA A 55 12.05 -20.61 -4.63
C ALA A 55 11.94 -19.09 -4.48
N HIS A 56 10.90 -18.59 -3.81
CA HIS A 56 10.68 -17.15 -3.61
C HIS A 56 11.35 -16.62 -2.33
N ILE A 57 11.75 -17.46 -1.38
CA ILE A 57 12.42 -17.00 -0.16
C ILE A 57 13.80 -16.43 -0.52
N GLY A 58 14.03 -15.16 -0.19
CA GLY A 58 15.32 -14.50 -0.37
C GLY A 58 15.62 -14.05 -1.82
N PHE A 59 14.77 -14.42 -2.79
CA PHE A 59 14.87 -13.91 -4.15
C PHE A 59 14.44 -12.44 -4.17
N ASN A 60 15.37 -11.53 -4.48
CA ASN A 60 15.11 -10.09 -4.50
C ASN A 60 14.58 -9.57 -3.15
N ALA A 61 15.19 -9.99 -2.04
CA ALA A 61 14.84 -9.56 -0.68
C ALA A 61 16.08 -9.13 0.10
N GLY A 62 15.90 -8.29 1.13
CA GLY A 62 17.01 -7.70 1.88
C GLY A 62 18.01 -7.03 0.92
N GLU A 63 19.30 -7.20 1.19
CA GLU A 63 20.41 -6.64 0.39
C GLU A 63 20.36 -6.96 -1.10
N LYS A 64 19.71 -8.08 -1.47
CA LYS A 64 19.59 -8.52 -2.86
C LYS A 64 18.52 -7.74 -3.64
N HIS A 65 17.68 -6.95 -2.97
CA HIS A 65 16.65 -6.16 -3.63
C HIS A 65 17.23 -4.85 -4.18
N TYR A 66 16.97 -4.51 -5.45
CA TYR A 66 17.51 -3.31 -6.11
C TYR A 66 17.13 -1.96 -5.44
N ARG A 67 16.12 -1.95 -4.56
CA ARG A 67 15.74 -0.80 -3.71
C ARG A 67 16.11 -0.96 -2.24
N TRP A 68 16.94 -1.93 -1.89
CA TRP A 68 17.37 -2.12 -0.51
C TRP A 68 18.21 -0.93 -0.05
N ASN A 69 17.99 -0.53 1.20
CA ASN A 69 18.69 0.57 1.82
C ASN A 69 18.79 0.25 3.32
N PRO A 70 20.00 0.10 3.86
CA PRO A 70 20.23 -0.31 5.25
C PRO A 70 19.65 0.71 6.26
N ASP A 71 19.64 2.00 5.93
CA ASP A 71 19.09 3.06 6.79
C ASP A 71 17.54 3.02 6.87
N ARG A 72 16.87 2.28 5.98
CA ARG A 72 15.40 2.09 6.03
C ARG A 72 14.96 0.98 6.98
N GLU A 73 15.85 0.03 7.31
CA GLU A 73 15.50 -1.16 8.10
C GLU A 73 15.31 -0.82 9.58
N ALA A 74 16.09 0.11 10.13
CA ALA A 74 15.92 0.59 11.51
C ALA A 74 14.56 1.28 11.77
N VAL A 75 13.88 1.76 10.71
CA VAL A 75 12.63 2.54 10.82
C VAL A 75 11.39 1.72 10.46
N ARG A 76 11.55 0.60 9.74
CA ARG A 76 10.44 -0.30 9.34
C ARG A 76 10.23 -1.41 10.36
N ARG A 77 9.90 -1.07 11.61
CA ARG A 77 8.93 -1.93 12.30
C ARG A 77 7.66 -1.89 11.44
N ASP A 78 7.07 -3.03 11.14
CA ASP A 78 5.78 -3.08 10.46
C ASP A 78 4.72 -2.47 11.40
N LEU A 79 4.59 -1.14 11.38
CA LEU A 79 3.69 -0.37 12.23
C LEU A 79 2.23 -0.83 12.04
N ARG A 80 1.93 -1.43 10.88
CA ARG A 80 0.62 -2.00 10.59
C ARG A 80 0.32 -3.21 11.48
N ASN A 81 1.34 -3.91 11.96
CA ASN A 81 1.21 -5.06 12.84
C ASN A 81 1.64 -4.79 14.30
N ASP A 82 2.22 -3.63 14.59
CA ASP A 82 2.59 -3.20 15.95
C ASP A 82 1.33 -3.03 16.84
N PRO A 83 1.15 -3.86 17.89
CA PRO A 83 0.03 -3.73 18.82
C PRO A 83 -0.03 -2.37 19.50
N VAL A 84 1.13 -1.78 19.82
CA VAL A 84 1.23 -0.48 20.51
C VAL A 84 0.72 0.64 19.58
N TYR A 85 1.09 0.59 18.30
CA TYR A 85 0.58 1.52 17.29
C TYR A 85 -0.94 1.41 17.13
N LYS A 86 -1.47 0.18 17.09
CA LYS A 86 -2.92 -0.05 16.98
C LYS A 86 -3.68 0.50 18.18
N GLN A 87 -3.14 0.29 19.38
CA GLN A 87 -3.69 0.83 20.62
C GLN A 87 -3.67 2.36 20.61
N TRP A 88 -2.51 2.97 20.35
CA TRP A 88 -2.38 4.43 20.24
C TRP A 88 -3.37 5.01 19.22
N SER A 89 -3.46 4.43 18.02
CA SER A 89 -4.39 4.90 16.99
C SER A 89 -5.85 4.80 17.45
N ARG A 90 -6.22 3.76 18.20
CA ARG A 90 -7.55 3.60 18.79
C ARG A 90 -7.82 4.66 19.84
N GLU A 91 -6.87 4.93 20.73
CA GLU A 91 -7.00 5.93 21.79
C GLU A 91 -7.17 7.35 21.23
N VAL A 92 -6.37 7.72 20.22
CA VAL A 92 -6.50 9.01 19.51
C VAL A 92 -7.90 9.16 18.90
N LYS A 93 -8.37 8.13 18.18
CA LYS A 93 -9.71 8.15 17.56
C LYS A 93 -10.82 8.16 18.59
N MET A 94 -10.65 7.46 19.71
CA MET A 94 -11.63 7.44 20.79
C MET A 94 -11.75 8.82 21.45
N ARG A 95 -10.63 9.48 21.76
CA ARG A 95 -10.60 10.87 22.28
C ARG A 95 -11.33 11.84 21.34
N ASP A 96 -11.11 11.68 20.04
CA ASP A 96 -11.68 12.57 19.02
C ASP A 96 -13.11 12.16 18.58
N GLY A 97 -13.74 11.21 19.27
CA GLY A 97 -15.10 10.76 18.96
C GLY A 97 -15.26 10.13 17.57
N TRP A 98 -14.19 9.52 17.05
CA TRP A 98 -14.10 8.91 15.72
C TRP A 98 -14.43 9.86 14.56
N LYS A 99 -14.25 11.17 14.77
CA LYS A 99 -14.52 12.22 13.78
C LYS A 99 -13.24 12.97 13.42
N CYS A 100 -13.20 13.50 12.21
CA CYS A 100 -12.11 14.38 11.80
C CYS A 100 -12.13 15.64 12.66
N LYS A 101 -10.99 16.03 13.25
CA LYS A 101 -10.89 17.20 14.12
C LYS A 101 -10.98 18.55 13.39
N ILE A 102 -10.70 18.60 12.09
CA ILE A 102 -10.96 19.80 11.26
C ILE A 102 -12.47 20.02 11.07
N ASN A 103 -13.25 18.93 11.00
CA ASN A 103 -14.71 18.91 11.03
C ASN A 103 -15.43 20.01 10.23
N ASN A 104 -15.05 20.23 8.97
CA ASN A 104 -15.72 21.17 8.07
C ASN A 104 -16.46 20.45 6.93
N GLN A 105 -17.07 21.22 6.02
CA GLN A 105 -17.84 20.71 4.87
C GLN A 105 -17.03 19.87 3.87
N ASP A 106 -15.69 19.97 3.88
CA ASP A 106 -14.80 19.26 2.96
C ASP A 106 -14.39 17.87 3.48
N CYS A 107 -14.93 17.46 4.65
CA CYS A 107 -14.69 16.13 5.22
C CYS A 107 -15.13 15.02 4.27
N LYS A 108 -14.18 14.17 3.85
CA LYS A 108 -14.46 13.01 2.98
C LYS A 108 -13.54 11.83 3.28
N GLY A 109 -14.11 10.62 3.18
CA GLY A 109 -13.42 9.35 3.31
C GLY A 109 -13.25 8.87 4.76
N LYS A 110 -12.52 7.77 4.94
CA LYS A 110 -12.26 7.18 6.27
C LYS A 110 -11.43 8.11 7.15
N VAL A 111 -11.62 7.99 8.47
CA VAL A 111 -10.79 8.65 9.47
C VAL A 111 -9.58 7.80 9.86
N ILE A 112 -8.45 8.46 10.10
CA ILE A 112 -7.18 7.86 10.51
C ILE A 112 -6.53 8.72 11.59
N ALA A 113 -5.75 8.10 12.46
CA ALA A 113 -4.90 8.83 13.40
C ALA A 113 -3.64 9.30 12.68
N HIS A 114 -3.33 10.58 12.83
CA HIS A 114 -2.15 11.25 12.30
C HIS A 114 -1.28 11.75 13.45
N HIS A 115 0.04 11.68 13.31
CA HIS A 115 0.96 12.27 14.27
C HIS A 115 1.07 13.78 14.04
N ILE A 116 0.89 14.60 15.09
CA ILE A 116 1.03 16.05 14.99
C ILE A 116 2.51 16.41 14.76
N LEU A 117 3.39 15.91 15.64
CA LEU A 117 4.83 16.01 15.48
C LEU A 117 5.36 14.77 14.72
N PRO A 118 6.22 14.96 13.69
CA PRO A 118 6.62 13.88 12.80
C PRO A 118 7.24 12.66 13.49
N TRP A 119 6.76 11.47 13.13
CA TRP A 119 7.23 10.16 13.64
C TRP A 119 8.76 9.97 13.61
N ARG A 120 9.42 10.51 12.57
CA ARG A 120 10.86 10.39 12.37
C ARG A 120 11.65 11.27 13.33
N ASP A 121 11.16 12.49 13.56
CA ASP A 121 11.92 13.55 14.21
C ASP A 121 11.71 13.53 15.74
N PHE A 122 10.59 12.93 16.21
CA PHE A 122 10.21 12.86 17.63
C PHE A 122 9.88 11.43 18.08
N PRO A 123 10.87 10.52 18.17
CA PRO A 123 10.66 9.12 18.54
C PRO A 123 10.01 8.93 19.92
N GLU A 124 10.30 9.81 20.86
CA GLU A 124 9.77 9.83 22.24
C GLU A 124 8.27 10.16 22.32
N LEU A 125 7.71 10.78 21.28
CA LEU A 125 6.31 11.21 21.23
C LEU A 125 5.41 10.27 20.41
N ARG A 126 5.94 9.20 19.83
CA ARG A 126 5.24 8.33 18.86
C ARG A 126 3.94 7.73 19.37
N TYR A 127 3.88 7.45 20.66
CA TYR A 127 2.74 6.79 21.29
C TYR A 127 2.05 7.69 22.33
N GLN A 128 2.41 8.96 22.40
CA GLN A 128 1.66 9.92 23.20
C GLN A 128 0.34 10.24 22.49
N VAL A 129 -0.78 10.06 23.18
CA VAL A 129 -2.12 10.31 22.63
C VAL A 129 -2.28 11.78 22.20
N ASN A 130 -1.69 12.72 22.96
CA ASN A 130 -1.72 14.15 22.63
C ASN A 130 -0.87 14.53 21.41
N ASN A 131 0.07 13.67 20.99
CA ASN A 131 0.77 13.80 19.72
C ASN A 131 -0.01 13.16 18.55
N GLY A 132 -1.26 12.74 18.77
CA GLY A 132 -2.14 12.22 17.74
C GLY A 132 -3.34 13.13 17.49
N ILE A 133 -3.82 13.17 16.25
CA ILE A 133 -5.05 13.84 15.81
C ILE A 133 -5.81 12.95 14.82
N THR A 134 -7.13 12.89 14.93
CA THR A 134 -7.98 12.15 14.00
C THR A 134 -8.34 13.01 12.79
N LEU A 135 -7.98 12.55 11.60
CA LEU A 135 -8.23 13.24 10.33
C LEU A 135 -8.91 12.32 9.32
N CYS A 136 -9.80 12.87 8.49
CA CYS A 136 -10.32 12.16 7.31
C CYS A 136 -9.30 12.20 6.16
N LEU A 137 -9.47 11.35 5.15
CA LEU A 137 -8.56 11.31 3.99
C LEU A 137 -8.46 12.63 3.22
N ALA A 138 -9.53 13.44 3.19
CA ALA A 138 -9.49 14.77 2.57
C ALA A 138 -8.53 15.74 3.28
N HIS A 139 -8.51 15.71 4.61
CA HIS A 139 -7.73 16.60 5.46
C HIS A 139 -6.37 16.04 5.86
N HIS A 140 -6.14 14.74 5.67
CA HIS A 140 -4.87 14.14 6.01
C HIS A 140 -3.76 14.65 5.07
N PRO A 141 -2.69 15.26 5.59
CA PRO A 141 -1.62 15.80 4.77
C PRO A 141 -0.96 14.69 3.97
N LYS A 142 -0.61 14.99 2.71
CA LYS A 142 -0.02 14.00 1.79
C LYS A 142 1.49 14.18 1.63
N LYS A 143 2.02 15.34 2.05
CA LYS A 143 3.43 15.72 1.88
C LYS A 143 3.99 16.22 3.21
N ARG A 144 5.26 15.94 3.47
CA ARG A 144 5.97 16.37 4.68
C ARG A 144 6.00 17.89 4.90
N ALA A 145 6.05 18.67 3.83
CA ALA A 145 6.00 20.13 3.92
C ALA A 145 4.65 20.62 4.46
N GLU A 146 3.57 19.94 4.07
CA GLU A 146 2.22 20.23 4.53
C GLU A 146 2.01 19.77 5.97
N GLU A 147 2.51 18.59 6.35
CA GLU A 147 2.54 18.12 7.74
C GLU A 147 3.13 19.20 8.66
N LYS A 148 4.33 19.70 8.31
CA LYS A 148 5.01 20.76 9.08
C LYS A 148 4.20 22.06 9.16
N ARG A 149 3.61 22.49 8.04
CA ARG A 149 2.81 23.72 7.99
C ARG A 149 1.57 23.65 8.87
N LEU A 150 0.94 22.47 8.98
CA LEU A 150 -0.31 22.27 9.71
C LEU A 150 -0.12 21.98 11.20
N ILE A 151 1.13 21.81 11.69
CA ILE A 151 1.43 21.55 13.10
C ILE A 151 0.69 22.52 14.03
N PRO A 152 0.76 23.86 13.86
CA PRO A 152 0.11 24.78 14.79
C PRO A 152 -1.40 24.59 14.84
N THR A 153 -2.03 24.42 13.67
CA THR A 153 -3.46 24.15 13.56
C THR A 153 -3.86 22.83 14.25
N PHE A 154 -3.06 21.78 14.09
CA PHE A 154 -3.34 20.50 14.74
C PHE A 154 -3.17 20.57 16.26
N MET A 155 -2.17 21.31 16.76
CA MET A 155 -1.98 21.52 18.19
C MET A 155 -3.15 22.27 18.82
N GLU A 156 -3.71 23.27 18.14
CA GLU A 156 -4.87 24.02 18.62
C GLU A 156 -6.14 23.16 18.67
N LEU A 157 -6.32 22.24 17.71
CA LEU A 157 -7.50 21.38 17.62
C LEU A 157 -7.49 20.22 18.62
N VAL A 158 -6.34 19.87 19.17
CA VAL A 158 -6.19 18.77 20.13
C VAL A 158 -6.24 19.34 21.55
N PRO A 159 -7.26 18.98 22.36
CA PRO A 159 -7.29 19.42 23.74
C PRO A 159 -6.09 18.81 24.46
N VAL A 160 -5.20 19.66 24.97
CA VAL A 160 -4.20 19.23 25.95
C VAL A 160 -4.99 18.73 27.15
N LEU A 161 -4.71 17.48 27.58
CA LEU A 161 -5.10 17.06 28.91
C LEU A 161 -4.42 18.02 29.87
N ASN A 162 -5.17 18.99 30.36
CA ASN A 162 -4.72 19.87 31.42
C ASN A 162 -4.33 18.99 32.60
N LEU A 163 -3.02 18.87 32.86
CA LEU A 163 -2.51 18.49 34.18
C LEU A 163 -2.80 19.65 35.14
N SER A 164 -4.08 19.92 35.39
CA SER A 164 -4.52 20.90 36.38
C SER A 164 -5.89 20.49 36.90
N THR A 165 -5.89 19.50 37.79
CA THR A 165 -6.77 19.40 38.97
C THR A 165 -6.25 18.29 39.87
N CYS A 166 -5.01 18.45 40.32
CA CYS A 166 -4.61 18.00 41.66
C CYS A 166 -4.56 19.27 42.52
N GLN A 167 -5.73 19.77 42.89
CA GLN A 167 -5.90 20.70 44.01
C GLN A 167 -7.24 20.39 44.66
N SER A 168 -7.18 19.54 45.68
CA SER A 168 -7.90 19.53 46.97
C SER A 168 -8.04 18.10 47.46
#